data_AF-A0AAU3Q0G1-F1
#
_entry.id   AF-A0AAU3Q0G1-F1
#
_cell.length_a   1.000
_cell.length_b   1.000
_cell.length_c   1.000
_cell.angle_alpha   90.00
_cell.angle_beta   90.00
_cell.angle_gamma   90.00
#
_symmetry.space_group_name_H-M   'P 1'
#
loop_
_entity.id
_entity.type
_entity.pdbx_description
1 polymer ?
#
loop_
_entity_poly.entity_id
_entity_poly.type
_entity_poly.pdbx_seq_one_letter_code
_entity_poly.pdbx_strand_id
1 'polypeptide(L)'
;MARALVCYDISDNNRRTALSALLTEFGPRVQLSVFEVEFTTATQRRTLIDAIRGIIDTDTDQVRIYELPLLATSRTVIGNRVLEERRAFYVI
;
A
#
# COMPACT_ATOMS: atom_id res chain seq x y z
N MET A 1 1.88 -13.95 10.35
CA MET A 1 2.49 -12.93 9.48
C MET A 1 2.25 -13.29 8.04
N ALA A 2 1.58 -12.43 7.28
CA ALA A 2 1.36 -12.59 5.83
C ALA A 2 1.81 -11.30 5.12
N ARG A 3 2.36 -11.42 3.92
CA ARG A 3 2.82 -10.28 3.10
C ARG A 3 1.93 -10.13 1.88
N ALA A 4 1.73 -8.91 1.43
CA ALA A 4 1.02 -8.65 0.18
C ALA A 4 1.58 -7.44 -0.57
N LEU A 5 1.36 -7.42 -1.88
CA LEU A 5 1.47 -6.21 -2.69
C LEU A 5 0.10 -5.56 -2.81
N VAL A 6 0.03 -4.28 -2.47
CA VAL A 6 -1.16 -3.45 -2.71
C VAL A 6 -0.83 -2.49 -3.86
N CYS A 7 -1.48 -2.71 -4.99
CA CYS A 7 -1.36 -1.87 -6.17
C CYS A 7 -2.65 -1.07 -6.35
N TYR A 8 -2.54 0.22 -6.66
CA TYR A 8 -3.73 1.04 -6.88
C TYR A 8 -3.65 1.85 -8.18
N ASP A 9 -4.80 2.10 -8.75
CA ASP A 9 -5.04 3.05 -9.83
C ASP A 9 -6.21 3.92 -9.39
N ILE A 10 -5.92 5.19 -9.06
CA ILE A 10 -6.89 6.11 -8.47
C ILE A 10 -6.83 7.41 -9.25
N SER A 11 -7.99 7.79 -9.78
CA SER A 11 -8.14 8.96 -10.65
C SER A 11 -8.11 10.26 -9.84
N ASP A 12 -8.71 10.27 -8.65
CA ASP A 12 -8.78 11.45 -7.78
C ASP A 12 -7.54 11.60 -6.87
N ASN A 13 -6.96 12.80 -6.86
CA ASN A 13 -5.75 13.09 -6.11
C ASN A 13 -5.96 13.01 -4.58
N ASN A 14 -7.16 13.34 -4.08
CA ASN A 14 -7.45 13.33 -2.63
C ASN A 14 -7.59 11.90 -2.14
N ARG A 15 -8.37 11.06 -2.83
CA ARG A 15 -8.49 9.62 -2.52
C ARG A 15 -7.15 8.91 -2.64
N ARG A 16 -6.35 9.25 -3.65
CA ARG A 16 -5.00 8.68 -3.81
C ARG A 16 -4.08 9.05 -2.64
N THR A 17 -4.15 10.29 -2.18
CA THR A 17 -3.36 10.77 -1.05
C THR A 17 -3.82 10.11 0.26
N ALA A 18 -5.13 9.98 0.47
CA ALA A 18 -5.70 9.30 1.63
C ALA A 18 -5.32 7.82 1.67
N LEU A 19 -5.43 7.10 0.54
CA LEU A 19 -5.03 5.70 0.45
C LEU A 19 -3.53 5.54 0.69
N SER A 20 -2.70 6.40 0.11
CA SER A 20 -1.25 6.36 0.34
C SER A 20 -0.89 6.60 1.80
N ALA A 21 -1.62 7.49 2.51
CA ALA A 21 -1.41 7.72 3.93
C ALA A 21 -1.81 6.50 4.76
N LEU A 22 -2.99 5.92 4.50
CA LEU A 22 -3.45 4.68 5.14
C LEU A 22 -2.42 3.55 4.99
N LEU A 23 -1.94 3.29 3.76
CA LEU A 23 -1.05 2.16 3.49
C LEU A 23 0.35 2.32 4.12
N THR A 24 0.77 3.54 4.45
CA THR A 24 2.07 3.80 5.10
C THR A 24 2.13 3.18 6.50
N GLU A 25 0.99 2.99 7.17
CA GLU A 25 0.92 2.33 8.47
C GLU A 25 1.13 0.81 8.39
N PHE A 26 1.00 0.22 7.19
CA PHE A 26 1.06 -1.24 6.97
C PHE A 26 2.34 -1.70 6.27
N GLY A 27 3.13 -0.77 5.74
CA GLY A 27 4.42 -1.09 5.13
C GLY A 27 4.93 -0.04 4.13
N PRO A 28 6.10 -0.28 3.55
CA PRO A 28 6.77 0.69 2.69
C PRO A 28 6.09 0.86 1.31
N ARG A 29 6.15 2.10 0.81
CA ARG A 29 5.81 2.42 -0.58
C ARG A 29 6.98 2.07 -1.48
N VAL A 30 6.77 1.14 -2.42
CA VAL A 30 7.84 0.62 -3.29
C VAL A 30 7.78 1.15 -4.72
N GLN A 31 6.60 1.60 -5.18
CA GLN A 31 6.42 2.38 -6.42
C GLN A 31 5.39 3.49 -6.17
N LEU A 32 5.24 4.42 -7.13
CA LEU A 32 4.25 5.50 -7.02
C LEU A 32 2.86 4.97 -6.64
N SER A 33 2.46 3.82 -7.14
CA SER A 33 1.13 3.26 -6.82
C SER A 33 1.19 1.83 -6.27
N VAL A 34 2.30 1.45 -5.62
CA VAL A 34 2.49 0.10 -5.08
C VAL A 34 3.10 0.16 -3.69
N PHE A 35 2.51 -0.60 -2.76
CA PHE A 35 2.99 -0.81 -1.40
C PHE A 35 3.28 -2.30 -1.16
N GLU A 36 4.37 -2.59 -0.46
CA GLU A 36 4.58 -3.89 0.19
C GLU A 36 4.03 -3.77 1.61
N VAL A 37 3.02 -4.58 1.96
CA VAL A 37 2.37 -4.53 3.28
C VAL A 37 2.53 -5.84 4.02
N GLU A 38 2.55 -5.75 5.35
CA GLU A 38 2.60 -6.91 6.24
C GLU A 38 1.40 -6.94 7.17
N PHE A 39 0.79 -8.12 7.29
CA PHE A 39 -0.33 -8.39 8.18
C PHE A 39 0.09 -9.32 9.31
N THR A 40 -0.11 -8.86 10.53
CA THR A 40 0.07 -9.66 11.75
C THR A 40 -1.06 -10.67 11.91
N THR A 41 -2.30 -10.26 11.59
CA THR A 41 -3.51 -11.04 11.80
C THR A 41 -4.48 -10.94 10.61
N ALA A 42 -5.38 -11.92 10.47
CA ALA A 42 -6.45 -11.87 9.48
C ALA A 42 -7.41 -10.69 9.72
N THR A 43 -7.62 -10.31 10.98
CA THR A 43 -8.43 -9.14 11.36
C THR A 43 -7.81 -7.85 10.84
N GLN A 44 -6.49 -7.65 11.01
CA GLN A 44 -5.80 -6.47 10.49
C GLN A 44 -5.98 -6.33 8.97
N ARG A 45 -5.88 -7.45 8.24
CA ARG A 45 -6.14 -7.47 6.81
C ARG A 45 -7.57 -7.09 6.47
N ARG A 46 -8.57 -7.65 7.18
CA ARG A 46 -9.98 -7.30 6.97
C ARG A 46 -10.22 -5.81 7.18
N THR A 47 -9.73 -5.27 8.29
CA THR A 47 -9.83 -3.84 8.61
C THR A 47 -9.22 -2.97 7.52
N LEU A 48 -8.04 -3.33 6.98
CA LEU A 48 -7.45 -2.60 5.87
C LEU A 48 -8.37 -2.62 4.63
N ILE A 49 -8.90 -3.79 4.26
CA ILE A 49 -9.78 -3.91 3.09
C ILE A 49 -11.02 -3.03 3.24
N ASP A 50 -11.63 -3.00 4.42
CA ASP A 50 -12.82 -2.20 4.67
C ASP A 50 -12.50 -0.70 4.71
N ALA A 51 -11.33 -0.30 5.25
CA ALA A 51 -10.85 1.07 5.17
C ALA A 51 -10.58 1.52 3.72
N ILE A 52 -9.98 0.67 2.89
CA ILE A 52 -9.77 0.94 1.46
C ILE A 52 -11.11 1.19 0.77
N ARG A 53 -12.11 0.36 1.01
CA ARG A 53 -13.46 0.51 0.43
C ARG A 53 -14.13 1.83 0.83
N GLY A 54 -13.85 2.33 2.02
CA GLY A 54 -14.33 3.64 2.46
C GLY A 54 -13.62 4.83 1.82
N ILE A 55 -12.43 4.63 1.24
CA ILE A 55 -11.63 5.69 0.62
C ILE A 55 -11.90 5.79 -0.89
N ILE A 56 -12.01 4.66 -1.58
CA ILE A 56 -12.05 4.63 -3.04
C ILE A 56 -13.45 4.82 -3.60
N ASP A 57 -13.52 5.32 -4.84
CA ASP A 57 -14.73 5.27 -5.66
C ASP A 57 -14.65 4.03 -6.57
N THR A 58 -15.49 3.03 -6.34
CA THR A 58 -15.41 1.75 -7.06
C THR A 58 -15.78 1.82 -8.54
N ASP A 59 -16.37 2.92 -9.00
CA ASP A 59 -16.71 3.11 -10.42
C ASP A 59 -15.52 3.66 -11.22
N THR A 60 -14.58 4.33 -10.55
CA THR A 60 -13.46 5.04 -11.21
C THR A 60 -12.08 4.65 -10.72
N ASP A 61 -11.99 3.97 -9.57
CA ASP A 61 -10.76 3.57 -8.92
C ASP A 61 -10.65 2.05 -8.82
N GLN A 62 -9.40 1.59 -8.71
CA GLN A 62 -9.11 0.17 -8.57
C GLN A 62 -7.97 -0.07 -7.59
N VAL A 63 -8.18 -0.99 -6.66
CA VAL A 63 -7.15 -1.49 -5.76
C VAL A 63 -7.05 -3.00 -5.89
N ARG A 64 -5.83 -3.50 -6.08
CA ARG A 64 -5.51 -4.92 -6.17
C ARG A 64 -4.61 -5.31 -5.00
N ILE A 65 -4.92 -6.44 -4.38
CA ILE A 65 -4.13 -7.00 -3.28
C ILE A 65 -3.67 -8.39 -3.70
N TYR A 66 -2.36 -8.56 -3.85
CA TYR A 66 -1.73 -9.83 -4.19
C TYR A 66 -1.04 -10.39 -2.96
N GLU A 67 -1.58 -11.47 -2.40
CA GLU A 67 -0.91 -12.18 -1.31
C GLU A 67 0.38 -12.82 -1.82
N LEU A 68 1.47 -12.59 -1.11
CA LEU A 68 2.76 -13.17 -1.43
C LEU A 68 2.94 -14.48 -0.65
N PRO A 69 3.48 -15.53 -1.29
CA PRO A 69 3.89 -16.73 -0.58
C PRO A 69 4.87 -16.40 0.55
N LEU A 70 4.76 -17.09 1.69
CA LEU A 70 5.68 -16.93 2.83
C LEU A 70 7.17 -17.11 2.44
N LEU A 71 7.44 -17.92 1.41
CA LEU A 71 8.78 -18.24 0.93
C LEU A 71 9.25 -17.36 -0.24
N ALA A 72 8.46 -16.35 -0.64
CA ALA A 72 8.88 -15.43 -1.69
C ALA A 72 9.99 -14.51 -1.15
N THR A 73 11.24 -14.89 -1.43
CA THR A 73 12.44 -14.22 -0.95
C THR A 73 13.17 -13.41 -2.02
N SER A 74 12.92 -13.68 -3.30
CA SER A 74 13.56 -12.95 -4.39
C SER A 74 12.72 -11.78 -4.87
N ARG A 75 13.37 -10.62 -4.99
CA ARG A 75 12.83 -9.42 -5.63
C ARG A 75 13.86 -8.94 -6.64
N THR A 76 13.41 -8.67 -7.86
CA THR A 76 14.23 -8.02 -8.89
C THR A 76 13.72 -6.60 -9.10
N VAL A 77 14.62 -5.62 -9.02
CA VAL A 77 14.31 -4.21 -9.27
C VAL A 77 15.13 -3.76 -10.47
N ILE A 78 14.45 -3.14 -11.44
CA ILE A 78 15.08 -2.57 -12.62
C ILE A 78 14.79 -1.07 -12.61
N GLY A 79 15.84 -0.26 -12.69
CA GLY A 79 15.78 1.20 -12.55
C GLY A 79 16.21 1.70 -11.16
N ASN A 80 16.44 3.01 -11.05
CA ASN A 80 17.05 3.66 -9.89
C ASN A 80 16.19 4.77 -9.27
N ARG A 81 14.91 4.86 -9.63
CA ARG A 81 13.99 5.85 -9.04
C ARG A 81 13.79 5.53 -7.56
N VAL A 82 14.26 6.43 -6.70
CA VAL A 82 14.01 6.37 -5.26
C VAL A 82 12.74 7.15 -4.96
N LEU A 83 11.85 6.56 -4.18
CA LEU A 83 10.74 7.29 -3.58
C LEU A 83 11.24 7.88 -2.28
N GLU A 84 11.09 9.18 -2.09
CA GLU A 84 11.24 9.76 -0.76
C GLU A 84 10.10 9.22 0.10
N GLU A 85 10.42 8.31 1.02
CA GLU A 85 9.56 8.07 2.17
C GLU A 85 9.34 9.43 2.83
N ARG A 86 8.07 9.82 3.07
CA ARG A 86 7.79 10.98 3.90
C ARG A 86 8.45 10.71 5.24
N ARG A 87 9.65 11.27 5.45
CA ARG A 87 10.29 11.32 6.76
C ARG A 87 9.27 11.99 7.66
N ALA A 88 8.89 11.32 8.74
CA ALA A 88 8.15 11.96 9.81
C ALA A 88 9.00 13.18 10.24
N PHE A 89 8.58 14.37 9.84
CA PHE A 89 9.19 15.60 10.32
C PHE A 89 8.87 15.65 11.80
N TYR A 90 9.84 15.30 12.66
CA TYR A 90 9.79 15.69 14.05
C TYR A 90 10.01 17.20 14.07
N VAL A 91 8.94 17.96 14.25
CA VAL A 91 9.04 19.36 14.64
C VAL A 91 9.47 19.34 16.10
N ILE A 92 10.71 19.76 16.36
CA ILE A 92 11.25 20.00 17.72
C ILE A 92 10.81 21.39 18.17
#